data_AF-A0A2P7QG65-F1
#
_entry.id   AF-A0A2P7QG65-F1
#
_cell.length_a   1.000
_cell.length_b   1.000
_cell.length_c   1.000
_cell.angle_alpha   90.00
_cell.angle_beta   90.00
_cell.angle_gamma   90.00
#
_symmetry.space_group_name_H-M   'P 1'
#
loop_
_entity.id
_entity.type
_entity.pdbx_description
1 polymer ?
#
loop_
_entity_poly.entity_id
_entity_poly.type
_entity_poly.pdbx_seq_one_letter_code
_entity_poly.pdbx_strand_id
1 'polypeptide(L)'
;MKDNVAALLGLEQQLRKATNLAQLFYTIVNQTHRCVPYTQAVLLCGHNVQRLEVVAASDISSVDYTSPFVSWIERLYRAGLASFDGSCQQLLTPESVPAELAADWHDMVPSQLLWQPLVAEARDGEIRGVLLLFRETPWTEAERGLCGHLATSMGHALFALQRYNPLKGLWQKRRNKRWGVAAVALVFAVMWWPVRLSTLAPLEVIPRDPMVIAAPIDGVVREVVVNPSQPVGSGDVLVHLQDAELASEFEVAQQALLVAEAELKTIRQSGFSDPRQNARIAELEARVNLRRAEANYAAARLDKATILAPGDGVTVMGDPAEWKGRPVRVGERILLVADTQKVELEVMLPVKDSVALRERAEMKVFFDNNPLGSRTAWLKHGAYEPQKTIDETMAYRLVAELEPGEGENPRIGMRGTVRIYGEKVTLFYYLFRRPITSFRQWLGW
;
A
#
# COMPACT_ATOMS: atom_id res chain seq x y z
N MET A 1 38.96 23.03 -57.21
CA MET A 1 39.13 21.83 -56.36
C MET A 1 39.06 22.14 -54.88
N LYS A 2 39.84 23.10 -54.33
CA LYS A 2 39.81 23.43 -52.89
C LYS A 2 38.41 23.85 -52.39
N ASP A 3 37.68 24.64 -53.18
CA ASP A 3 36.36 25.15 -52.79
C ASP A 3 35.27 24.06 -52.75
N ASN A 4 35.29 23.11 -53.70
CA ASN A 4 34.32 21.99 -53.73
C ASN A 4 34.53 21.02 -52.56
N VAL A 5 35.78 20.79 -52.14
CA VAL A 5 36.07 19.95 -50.97
C VAL A 5 35.62 20.64 -49.69
N ALA A 6 35.81 21.95 -49.56
CA ALA A 6 35.31 22.72 -48.43
C ALA A 6 33.78 22.73 -48.38
N ALA A 7 33.11 22.88 -49.53
CA ALA A 7 31.65 22.81 -49.65
C ALA A 7 31.11 21.43 -49.24
N LEU A 8 31.77 20.36 -49.69
CA LEU A 8 31.43 18.98 -49.34
C LEU A 8 31.53 18.73 -47.83
N LEU A 9 32.69 19.00 -47.23
CA LEU A 9 32.90 18.81 -45.78
C LEU A 9 31.95 19.68 -44.95
N GLY A 10 31.65 20.89 -45.42
CA GLY A 10 30.69 21.79 -44.79
C GLY A 10 29.27 21.21 -44.80
N LEU A 11 28.82 20.66 -45.93
CA LEU A 11 27.52 20.03 -46.05
C LEU A 11 27.41 18.79 -45.16
N GLU A 12 28.40 17.91 -45.15
CA GLU A 12 28.42 16.73 -44.27
C GLU A 12 28.39 17.09 -42.78
N GLN A 13 29.07 18.18 -42.40
CA GLN A 13 29.00 18.68 -41.03
C GLN A 13 27.59 19.19 -40.69
N GLN A 14 26.91 19.87 -41.63
CA GLN A 14 25.53 20.33 -41.44
C GLN A 14 24.54 19.16 -41.33
N LEU A 15 24.67 18.15 -42.18
CA LEU A 15 23.84 16.93 -42.13
C LEU A 15 23.96 16.24 -40.76
N ARG A 16 25.17 16.15 -40.20
CA ARG A 16 25.41 15.57 -38.85
C ARG A 16 24.89 16.44 -37.70
N LYS A 17 24.83 17.76 -37.88
CA LYS A 17 24.33 18.71 -36.87
C LYS A 17 22.81 18.89 -36.89
N ALA A 18 22.10 18.31 -37.86
CA ALA A 18 20.66 18.39 -37.93
C ALA A 18 20.02 17.77 -36.66
N THR A 19 19.09 18.49 -36.04
CA THR A 19 18.46 18.10 -34.76
C THR A 19 17.13 17.38 -34.94
N ASN A 20 16.47 17.58 -36.09
CA ASN A 20 15.19 16.99 -36.43
C ASN A 20 15.08 16.73 -37.95
N LEU A 21 14.08 15.95 -38.35
CA LEU A 21 13.88 15.57 -39.75
C LEU A 21 13.58 16.75 -40.68
N ALA A 22 12.81 17.75 -40.23
CA ALA A 22 12.50 18.92 -41.05
C ALA A 22 13.78 19.71 -41.41
N GLN A 23 14.65 19.92 -40.43
CA GLN A 23 15.95 20.55 -40.64
C GLN A 23 16.83 19.72 -41.58
N LEU A 24 16.88 18.40 -41.39
CA LEU A 24 17.65 17.50 -42.24
C LEU A 24 17.14 17.54 -43.70
N PHE A 25 15.83 17.42 -43.91
CA PHE A 25 15.23 17.44 -45.25
C PHE A 25 15.52 18.76 -45.96
N TYR A 26 15.35 19.89 -45.27
CA TYR A 26 15.68 21.21 -45.79
C TYR A 26 17.16 21.30 -46.20
N THR A 27 18.09 20.81 -45.37
CA THR A 27 19.52 20.79 -45.70
C THR A 27 19.80 19.94 -46.94
N ILE A 28 19.20 18.76 -47.05
CA ILE A 28 19.37 17.87 -48.21
C ILE A 28 18.92 18.57 -49.50
N VAL A 29 17.70 19.10 -49.56
CA VAL A 29 17.13 19.62 -50.81
C VAL A 29 17.57 21.04 -51.17
N ASN A 30 18.17 21.81 -50.25
CA ASN A 30 18.57 23.20 -50.52
C ASN A 30 20.09 23.46 -50.44
N GLN A 31 20.85 22.66 -49.68
CA GLN A 31 22.29 22.88 -49.51
C GLN A 31 23.14 22.00 -50.43
N THR A 32 22.56 20.96 -51.03
CA THR A 32 23.25 20.10 -52.02
C THR A 32 23.74 20.90 -53.23
N HIS A 33 23.07 22.01 -53.58
CA HIS A 33 23.42 22.86 -54.73
C HIS A 33 24.85 23.42 -54.62
N ARG A 34 25.36 23.59 -53.39
CA ARG A 34 26.74 24.07 -53.12
C ARG A 34 27.81 23.08 -53.58
N CYS A 35 27.47 21.80 -53.66
CA CYS A 35 28.38 20.74 -54.10
C CYS A 35 28.12 20.35 -55.55
N VAL A 36 26.85 20.26 -55.91
CA VAL A 36 26.41 19.77 -57.22
C VAL A 36 25.25 20.66 -57.70
N PRO A 37 25.41 21.45 -58.79
CA PRO A 37 24.38 22.37 -59.25
C PRO A 37 23.18 21.62 -59.83
N TYR A 38 21.99 21.97 -59.35
CA TYR A 38 20.69 21.54 -59.85
C TYR A 38 19.73 22.73 -59.91
N THR A 39 18.67 22.59 -60.71
CA THR A 39 17.57 23.55 -60.78
C THR A 39 16.48 23.22 -59.77
N GLN A 40 16.17 21.94 -59.57
CA GLN A 40 15.18 21.48 -58.61
C GLN A 40 15.64 20.20 -57.91
N ALA A 41 15.37 20.08 -56.62
CA ALA A 41 15.61 18.85 -55.86
C ALA A 41 14.33 18.39 -55.16
N VAL A 42 14.08 17.08 -55.15
CA VAL A 42 12.96 16.47 -54.45
C VAL A 42 13.45 15.28 -53.63
N LEU A 43 13.08 15.25 -52.35
CA LEU A 43 13.43 14.17 -51.44
C LEU A 43 12.20 13.32 -51.15
N LEU A 44 12.34 12.02 -51.39
CA LEU A 44 11.38 11.01 -51.01
C LEU A 44 11.93 10.20 -49.84
N CYS A 45 11.16 10.03 -48.78
CA CYS A 45 11.53 9.22 -47.62
C CYS A 45 10.37 8.33 -47.17
N GLY A 46 10.69 7.24 -46.49
CA GLY A 46 9.69 6.30 -46.01
C GLY A 46 10.29 5.16 -45.21
N HIS A 47 9.42 4.32 -44.65
CA HIS A 47 9.83 3.21 -43.78
C HIS A 47 10.34 1.98 -44.57
N ASN A 48 9.97 1.89 -45.84
CA ASN A 48 10.39 0.86 -46.79
C ASN A 48 10.43 1.49 -48.18
N VAL A 49 11.37 1.06 -49.01
CA VAL A 49 11.53 1.43 -50.42
C VAL A 49 10.21 1.30 -51.19
N GLN A 50 9.33 0.35 -50.85
CA GLN A 50 8.03 0.23 -51.56
C GLN A 50 7.02 1.36 -51.27
N ARG A 51 7.26 2.22 -50.28
CA ARG A 51 6.36 3.32 -49.88
C ARG A 51 7.16 4.54 -49.43
N LEU A 52 7.85 5.18 -50.37
CA LEU A 52 8.42 6.50 -50.14
C LEU A 52 7.40 7.56 -50.55
N GLU A 53 7.29 8.60 -49.73
CA GLU A 53 6.45 9.77 -49.97
C GLU A 53 7.35 10.99 -50.13
N VAL A 54 6.88 12.00 -50.88
CA VAL A 54 7.60 13.26 -51.03
C VAL A 54 7.57 14.00 -49.68
N VAL A 55 8.74 14.21 -49.09
CA VAL A 55 8.88 14.86 -47.78
C VAL A 55 9.43 16.28 -47.86
N ALA A 56 10.14 16.62 -48.94
CA ALA A 56 10.62 17.97 -49.20
C ALA A 56 10.92 18.18 -50.68
N ALA A 57 10.83 19.43 -51.14
CA ALA A 57 11.38 19.88 -52.40
C ALA A 57 12.16 21.19 -52.19
N SER A 58 13.07 21.52 -53.10
CA SER A 58 13.87 22.74 -53.04
C SER A 58 12.99 23.99 -53.12
N ASP A 59 13.41 25.05 -52.44
CA ASP A 59 12.81 26.39 -52.48
C ASP A 59 11.33 26.51 -52.02
N ILE A 60 10.78 25.44 -51.42
CA ILE A 60 9.46 25.46 -50.78
C ILE A 60 9.55 25.09 -49.30
N SER A 61 8.69 25.69 -48.48
CA SER A 61 8.65 25.47 -47.02
C SER A 61 7.86 24.24 -46.60
N SER A 62 6.89 23.82 -47.41
CA SER A 62 6.05 22.64 -47.16
C SER A 62 5.56 22.04 -48.48
N VAL A 63 5.42 20.72 -48.52
CA VAL A 63 4.97 19.97 -49.70
C VAL A 63 3.45 20.02 -49.77
N ASP A 64 2.91 20.53 -50.88
CA ASP A 64 1.48 20.41 -51.19
C ASP A 64 1.20 19.08 -51.89
N TYR A 65 0.67 18.11 -51.15
CA TYR A 65 0.33 16.78 -51.65
C TYR A 65 -0.81 16.77 -52.69
N THR A 66 -1.55 17.87 -52.84
CA THR A 66 -2.59 18.00 -53.85
C THR A 66 -2.08 18.56 -55.18
N SER A 67 -0.80 18.95 -55.24
CA SER A 67 -0.18 19.50 -56.44
C SER A 67 0.01 18.43 -57.53
N PRO A 68 -0.30 18.76 -58.81
CA PRO A 68 -0.01 17.89 -59.96
C PRO A 68 1.46 17.44 -60.01
N PHE A 69 2.39 18.31 -59.60
CA PHE A 69 3.82 18.01 -59.55
C PHE A 69 4.15 16.85 -58.58
N VAL A 70 3.61 16.89 -57.36
CA VAL A 70 3.86 15.83 -56.35
C VAL A 70 3.24 14.52 -56.79
N SER A 71 2.02 14.56 -57.33
CA SER A 71 1.37 13.36 -57.89
C SER A 71 2.17 12.78 -59.07
N TRP A 72 2.78 13.63 -59.90
CA TRP A 72 3.65 13.18 -60.99
C TRP A 72 4.94 12.54 -60.46
N ILE A 73 5.61 13.13 -59.47
CA ILE A 73 6.80 12.55 -58.82
C ILE A 73 6.49 11.19 -58.17
N GLU A 74 5.35 11.03 -57.50
CA GLU A 74 4.96 9.74 -56.92
C GLU A 74 4.69 8.67 -57.99
N ARG A 75 4.09 9.05 -59.13
CA ARG A 75 3.92 8.14 -60.28
C ARG A 75 5.28 7.76 -60.87
N LEU A 76 6.18 8.73 -61.05
CA LEU A 76 7.56 8.50 -61.51
C LEU A 76 8.31 7.55 -60.58
N TYR A 77 8.17 7.73 -59.27
CA TYR A 77 8.78 6.85 -58.27
C TYR A 77 8.27 5.40 -58.39
N ARG A 78 6.96 5.22 -58.53
CA ARG A 78 6.35 3.88 -58.69
C ARG A 78 6.75 3.21 -60.00
N ALA A 79 6.77 3.96 -61.10
CA ALA A 79 7.26 3.49 -62.38
C ALA A 79 8.73 3.07 -62.27
N GLY A 80 9.53 3.86 -61.54
CA GLY A 80 10.94 3.58 -61.33
C GLY A 80 11.22 2.28 -60.60
N LEU A 81 10.48 1.99 -59.53
CA LEU A 81 10.56 0.71 -58.84
C LEU A 81 10.22 -0.51 -59.72
N ALA A 82 9.41 -0.31 -60.77
CA ALA A 82 8.95 -1.38 -61.65
C ALA A 82 9.86 -1.56 -62.89
N SER A 83 10.44 -0.47 -63.40
CA SER A 83 11.15 -0.44 -64.67
C SER A 83 12.67 -0.41 -64.53
N PHE A 84 13.20 -0.01 -63.38
CA PHE A 84 14.64 0.08 -63.16
C PHE A 84 15.07 -0.27 -61.74
N ASP A 85 16.33 -0.68 -61.55
CA ASP A 85 16.85 -0.99 -60.22
C ASP A 85 17.00 0.30 -59.39
N GLY A 86 15.93 0.64 -58.67
CA GLY A 86 15.85 1.82 -57.81
C GLY A 86 16.84 1.82 -56.63
N SER A 87 17.63 0.75 -56.48
CA SER A 87 18.75 0.67 -55.53
C SER A 87 20.06 1.27 -56.07
N CYS A 88 20.14 1.53 -57.37
CA CYS A 88 21.32 2.12 -58.01
C CYS A 88 21.10 3.57 -58.42
N GLN A 89 22.18 4.34 -58.53
CA GLN A 89 22.14 5.69 -59.10
C GLN A 89 21.83 5.61 -60.60
N GLN A 90 20.89 6.42 -61.08
CA GLN A 90 20.47 6.40 -62.49
C GLN A 90 20.29 7.79 -63.08
N LEU A 91 20.53 7.89 -64.39
CA LEU A 91 20.25 9.06 -65.19
C LEU A 91 18.98 8.78 -66.00
N LEU A 92 17.97 9.61 -65.80
CA LEU A 92 16.68 9.48 -66.46
C LEU A 92 16.44 10.70 -67.35
N THR A 93 15.91 10.42 -68.53
CA THR A 93 15.46 11.39 -69.53
C THR A 93 14.00 11.08 -69.88
N PRO A 94 13.30 11.96 -70.62
CA PRO A 94 11.92 11.68 -71.05
C PRO A 94 11.77 10.35 -71.81
N GLU A 95 12.83 9.90 -72.50
CA GLU A 95 12.84 8.65 -73.26
C GLU A 95 12.99 7.40 -72.38
N SER A 96 13.51 7.55 -71.15
CA SER A 96 13.76 6.43 -70.23
C SER A 96 12.56 6.10 -69.33
N VAL A 97 11.45 6.82 -69.46
CA VAL A 97 10.24 6.65 -68.64
C VAL A 97 9.03 6.26 -69.49
N PRO A 98 7.99 5.64 -68.91
CA PRO A 98 6.75 5.33 -69.63
C PRO A 98 6.15 6.55 -70.33
N ALA A 99 5.53 6.33 -71.50
CA ALA A 99 5.01 7.40 -72.37
C ALA A 99 4.06 8.38 -71.67
N GLU A 100 3.27 7.91 -70.70
CA GLU A 100 2.38 8.75 -69.88
C GLU A 100 3.13 9.76 -69.03
N LEU A 101 4.30 9.40 -68.48
CA LEU A 101 5.13 10.30 -67.67
C LEU A 101 5.98 11.21 -68.54
N ALA A 102 6.41 10.71 -69.71
CA ALA A 102 7.18 11.48 -70.68
C ALA A 102 6.37 12.66 -71.25
N ALA A 103 5.05 12.48 -71.45
CA ALA A 103 4.16 13.53 -71.95
C ALA A 103 4.09 14.74 -71.01
N ASP A 104 3.99 14.49 -69.70
CA ASP A 104 3.92 15.54 -68.67
C ASP A 104 5.32 16.10 -68.30
N TRP A 105 6.42 15.48 -68.75
CA TRP A 105 7.78 15.79 -68.28
C TRP A 105 8.19 17.23 -68.57
N HIS A 106 7.99 17.69 -69.82
CA HIS A 106 8.47 19.00 -70.28
C HIS A 106 7.81 20.17 -69.52
N ASP A 107 6.55 20.00 -69.12
CA ASP A 107 5.80 21.01 -68.40
C ASP A 107 6.14 21.03 -66.89
N MET A 108 6.63 19.90 -66.36
CA MET A 108 6.81 19.70 -64.91
C MET A 108 8.25 19.89 -64.44
N VAL A 109 9.25 19.44 -65.21
CA VAL A 109 10.65 19.38 -64.78
C VAL A 109 11.66 19.56 -65.92
N PRO A 110 12.89 19.99 -65.61
CA PRO A 110 14.01 19.99 -66.56
C PRO A 110 14.30 18.63 -67.21
N SER A 111 14.97 18.66 -68.38
CA SER A 111 15.17 17.49 -69.25
C SER A 111 16.05 16.36 -68.68
N GLN A 112 16.88 16.63 -67.66
CA GLN A 112 17.79 15.64 -67.07
C GLN A 112 17.47 15.40 -65.60
N LEU A 113 17.21 14.14 -65.23
CA LEU A 113 17.02 13.71 -63.85
C LEU A 113 18.15 12.79 -63.40
N LEU A 114 18.77 13.12 -62.27
CA LEU A 114 19.60 12.19 -61.51
C LEU A 114 18.77 11.59 -60.36
N TRP A 115 18.56 10.28 -60.45
CA TRP A 115 17.99 9.45 -59.39
C TRP A 115 19.11 8.98 -58.46
N GLN A 116 19.10 9.45 -57.20
CA GLN A 116 20.10 9.11 -56.20
C GLN A 116 19.47 8.40 -54.99
N PRO A 117 19.66 7.08 -54.84
CA PRO A 117 19.26 6.36 -53.64
C PRO A 117 20.10 6.80 -52.43
N LEU A 118 19.43 6.97 -51.28
CA LEU A 118 20.05 7.30 -50.00
C LEU A 118 20.13 6.03 -49.15
N VAL A 119 21.31 5.40 -49.18
CA VAL A 119 21.56 4.10 -48.57
C VAL A 119 22.14 4.27 -47.16
N ALA A 120 21.59 3.53 -46.20
CA ALA A 120 22.16 3.43 -44.86
C ALA A 120 22.97 2.13 -44.73
N GLU A 121 24.30 2.22 -44.86
CA GLU A 121 25.20 1.06 -44.78
C GLU A 121 25.12 0.31 -43.43
N ALA A 122 24.74 0.99 -42.35
CA ALA A 122 24.60 0.40 -41.01
C ALA A 122 23.52 -0.69 -40.87
N ARG A 123 22.68 -0.92 -41.89
CA ARG A 123 21.67 -2.00 -41.94
C ARG A 123 21.65 -2.67 -43.32
N ASP A 124 22.71 -3.40 -43.67
CA ASP A 124 22.79 -4.19 -44.90
C ASP A 124 22.40 -3.42 -46.19
N GLY A 125 22.73 -2.12 -46.25
CA GLY A 125 22.45 -1.29 -47.43
C GLY A 125 20.96 -0.94 -47.62
N GLU A 126 20.17 -0.86 -46.56
CA GLU A 126 18.76 -0.44 -46.62
C GLU A 126 18.61 0.99 -47.18
N ILE A 127 17.79 1.16 -48.23
CA ILE A 127 17.47 2.46 -48.82
C ILE A 127 16.43 3.16 -47.94
N ARG A 128 16.78 4.34 -47.42
CA ARG A 128 15.93 5.16 -46.53
C ARG A 128 15.20 6.28 -47.25
N GLY A 129 15.65 6.61 -48.45
CA GLY A 129 15.04 7.62 -49.28
C GLY A 129 15.66 7.65 -50.67
N VAL A 130 15.08 8.47 -51.54
CA VAL A 130 15.61 8.78 -52.86
C VAL A 130 15.63 10.29 -53.02
N LEU A 131 16.79 10.82 -53.42
CA LEU A 131 16.96 12.21 -53.81
C LEU A 131 16.90 12.29 -55.34
N LEU A 132 15.97 13.08 -55.84
CA LEU A 132 15.81 13.40 -57.26
C LEU A 132 16.39 14.79 -57.50
N LEU A 133 17.36 14.89 -58.41
CA LEU A 133 17.96 16.17 -58.80
C LEU A 133 17.69 16.42 -60.29
N PHE A 134 17.12 17.58 -60.60
CA PHE A 134 16.74 17.96 -61.96
C PHE A 134 17.57 19.15 -62.45
N ARG A 135 17.97 19.12 -63.72
CA ARG A 135 18.59 20.25 -64.43
C ARG A 135 18.50 20.08 -65.95
N GLU A 136 18.88 21.10 -66.71
CA GLU A 136 18.88 21.02 -68.19
C GLU A 136 20.16 20.43 -68.79
N THR A 137 21.27 20.47 -68.06
CA THR A 137 22.58 19.99 -68.54
C THR A 137 22.84 18.53 -68.16
N PRO A 138 23.51 17.74 -69.01
CA PRO A 138 23.80 16.35 -68.70
C PRO A 138 24.74 16.23 -67.50
N TRP A 139 24.56 15.18 -66.70
CA TRP A 139 25.34 14.90 -65.48
C TRP A 139 26.74 14.34 -65.78
N THR A 140 27.78 14.96 -65.23
CA THR A 140 29.16 14.47 -65.39
C THR A 140 29.47 13.33 -64.43
N GLU A 141 30.49 12.51 -64.74
CA GLU A 141 30.92 11.42 -63.86
C GLU A 141 31.39 11.92 -62.48
N ALA A 142 32.06 13.07 -62.44
CA ALA A 142 32.53 13.66 -61.19
C ALA A 142 31.37 14.09 -60.28
N GLU A 143 30.30 14.68 -60.85
CA GLU A 143 29.10 15.06 -60.09
C GLU A 143 28.33 13.84 -59.60
N ARG A 144 28.22 12.80 -60.43
CA ARG A 144 27.64 11.51 -60.03
C ARG A 144 28.39 10.89 -58.87
N GLY A 145 29.72 10.90 -58.90
CA GLY A 145 30.55 10.42 -57.78
C GLY A 145 30.34 11.24 -56.50
N LEU A 146 30.26 12.58 -56.61
CA LEU A 146 29.98 13.46 -55.47
C LEU A 146 28.58 13.23 -54.87
N CYS A 147 27.54 13.09 -55.70
CA CYS A 147 26.20 12.75 -55.25
C CYS A 147 26.16 11.37 -54.58
N GLY A 148 26.88 10.39 -55.10
CA GLY A 148 27.01 9.06 -54.49
C GLY A 148 27.66 9.12 -53.09
N HIS A 149 28.73 9.90 -52.94
CA HIS A 149 29.37 10.11 -51.64
C HIS A 149 28.46 10.86 -50.65
N LEU A 150 27.80 11.93 -51.10
CA LEU A 150 26.84 12.65 -50.26
C LEU A 150 25.66 11.77 -49.84
N ALA A 151 25.22 10.85 -50.71
CA ALA A 151 24.10 9.97 -50.44
C ALA A 151 24.34 9.03 -49.26
N THR A 152 25.58 8.57 -49.03
CA THR A 152 25.91 7.74 -47.85
C THR A 152 25.83 8.57 -46.57
N SER A 153 26.38 9.79 -46.58
CA SER A 153 26.29 10.75 -45.47
C SER A 153 24.84 11.15 -45.15
N MET A 154 24.02 11.39 -46.18
CA MET A 154 22.59 11.69 -46.05
C MET A 154 21.80 10.47 -45.56
N GLY A 155 22.06 9.28 -46.10
CA GLY A 155 21.45 8.02 -45.68
C GLY A 155 21.73 7.71 -44.21
N HIS A 156 22.96 7.93 -43.76
CA HIS A 156 23.33 7.80 -42.34
C HIS A 156 22.61 8.84 -41.46
N ALA A 157 22.54 10.11 -41.87
CA ALA A 157 21.84 11.14 -41.11
C ALA A 157 20.33 10.85 -41.00
N LEU A 158 19.70 10.36 -42.09
CA LEU A 158 18.33 9.87 -42.08
C LEU A 158 18.16 8.72 -41.11
N PHE A 159 19.04 7.72 -41.15
CA PHE A 159 19.02 6.59 -40.22
C PHE A 159 19.14 7.03 -38.75
N ALA A 160 20.04 7.96 -38.44
CA ALA A 160 20.26 8.44 -37.08
C ALA A 160 19.04 9.21 -36.51
N LEU A 161 18.40 10.04 -37.33
CA LEU A 161 17.25 10.86 -36.91
C LEU A 161 15.90 10.14 -37.02
N GLN A 162 15.74 9.20 -37.95
CA GLN A 162 14.63 8.25 -37.98
C GLN A 162 14.83 7.17 -36.93
N ARG A 163 14.90 7.58 -35.65
CA ARG A 163 15.13 6.72 -34.50
C ARG A 163 14.08 5.60 -34.49
N TYR A 164 14.52 4.39 -34.81
CA TYR A 164 13.72 3.18 -34.70
C TYR A 164 13.19 3.09 -33.27
N ASN A 165 11.87 3.23 -33.12
CA ASN A 165 11.22 3.09 -31.82
C ASN A 165 10.68 1.65 -31.77
N PRO A 166 11.46 0.66 -31.30
CA PRO A 166 11.08 -0.76 -31.33
C PRO A 166 9.73 -1.02 -30.65
N LEU A 167 9.36 -0.14 -29.71
CA LEU A 167 8.11 -0.21 -28.95
C LEU A 167 6.85 0.18 -29.77
N LYS A 168 6.96 0.99 -30.83
CA LYS A 168 5.79 1.34 -31.67
C LYS A 168 5.35 0.17 -32.58
N GLY A 169 6.29 -0.67 -33.03
CA GLY A 169 5.99 -1.84 -33.87
C GLY A 169 5.22 -2.95 -33.13
N LEU A 170 5.44 -3.08 -31.82
CA LEU A 170 4.72 -4.02 -30.96
C LEU A 170 3.24 -3.66 -30.78
N TRP A 171 2.87 -2.38 -30.82
CA TRP A 171 1.50 -1.91 -30.64
C TRP A 171 0.69 -1.87 -31.95
N GLN A 172 1.33 -1.66 -33.10
CA GLN A 172 0.62 -1.53 -34.37
C GLN A 172 0.37 -2.88 -35.09
N LYS A 173 1.18 -3.92 -34.83
CA LYS A 173 1.00 -5.27 -35.41
C LYS A 173 0.10 -6.21 -34.60
N ARG A 174 -0.46 -5.77 -33.46
CA ARG A 174 -1.41 -6.57 -32.65
C ARG A 174 -2.84 -6.03 -32.67
N ARG A 175 -3.26 -5.40 -33.78
CA ARG A 175 -4.67 -5.03 -34.04
C ARG A 175 -5.51 -6.27 -34.45
N ASN A 176 -5.45 -7.34 -33.68
CA ASN A 176 -6.61 -8.22 -33.55
C ASN A 176 -7.41 -7.68 -32.37
N LYS A 177 -8.45 -6.87 -32.64
CA LYS A 177 -9.40 -6.36 -31.63
C LYS A 177 -9.83 -7.47 -30.66
N ARG A 178 -9.92 -8.73 -31.14
CA ARG A 178 -10.23 -9.94 -30.36
C ARG A 178 -9.27 -10.20 -29.19
N TRP A 179 -7.97 -9.98 -29.34
CA TRP A 179 -7.00 -10.20 -28.25
C TRP A 179 -6.99 -9.05 -27.24
N GLY A 180 -7.24 -7.81 -27.69
CA GLY A 180 -7.48 -6.69 -26.78
C GLY A 180 -8.75 -6.89 -25.95
N VAL A 181 -9.85 -7.33 -26.59
CA VAL A 181 -11.09 -7.69 -25.93
C VAL A 181 -10.89 -8.88 -24.99
N ALA A 182 -10.14 -9.92 -25.40
CA ALA A 182 -9.84 -11.06 -24.55
C ALA A 182 -8.99 -10.68 -23.33
N ALA A 183 -8.01 -9.78 -23.48
CA ALA A 183 -7.20 -9.29 -22.37
C ALA A 183 -8.03 -8.46 -21.38
N VAL A 184 -8.90 -7.57 -21.88
CA VAL A 184 -9.83 -6.81 -21.02
C VAL A 184 -10.82 -7.74 -20.33
N ALA A 185 -11.37 -8.73 -21.04
CA ALA A 185 -12.27 -9.73 -20.47
C ALA A 185 -11.57 -10.59 -19.41
N LEU A 186 -10.30 -10.98 -19.63
CA LEU A 186 -9.50 -11.70 -18.65
C LEU A 186 -9.26 -10.86 -17.39
N VAL A 187 -8.91 -9.57 -17.55
CA VAL A 187 -8.75 -8.66 -16.40
C VAL A 187 -10.06 -8.51 -15.64
N PHE A 188 -11.18 -8.33 -16.33
CA PHE A 188 -12.51 -8.29 -15.70
C PHE A 188 -12.86 -9.60 -14.98
N ALA A 189 -12.54 -10.75 -15.58
CA ALA A 189 -12.77 -12.06 -14.96
C ALA A 189 -11.91 -12.25 -13.69
N VAL A 190 -10.63 -11.85 -13.72
CA VAL A 190 -9.75 -11.86 -12.56
C VAL A 190 -10.24 -10.90 -11.47
N MET A 191 -10.74 -9.73 -11.84
CA MET A 191 -11.32 -8.76 -10.90
C MET A 191 -12.58 -9.28 -10.20
N TRP A 192 -13.32 -10.18 -10.82
CA TRP A 192 -14.49 -10.86 -10.23
C TRP A 192 -14.15 -12.09 -9.39
N TRP A 193 -12.87 -12.49 -9.35
CA TRP A 193 -12.44 -13.65 -8.58
C TRP A 193 -12.66 -13.44 -7.07
N PRO A 194 -13.28 -14.40 -6.35
CA PRO A 194 -13.56 -14.26 -4.93
C PRO A 194 -12.29 -14.46 -4.09
N VAL A 195 -11.97 -13.47 -3.27
CA VAL A 195 -10.80 -13.47 -2.36
C VAL A 195 -11.29 -13.25 -0.92
N ARG A 196 -10.65 -13.91 0.05
CA ARG A 196 -10.97 -13.71 1.48
C ARG A 196 -10.46 -12.32 1.91
N LEU A 197 -11.37 -11.46 2.36
CA LEU A 197 -10.98 -10.18 2.94
C LEU A 197 -10.24 -10.45 4.24
N SER A 198 -9.09 -9.82 4.43
CA SER A 198 -8.36 -9.92 5.70
C SER A 198 -7.90 -8.55 6.17
N THR A 199 -7.90 -8.38 7.49
CA THR A 199 -7.43 -7.17 8.16
C THR A 199 -6.38 -7.53 9.21
N LEU A 200 -5.46 -6.61 9.46
CA LEU A 200 -4.43 -6.74 10.48
C LEU A 200 -4.80 -5.84 11.66
N ALA A 201 -4.64 -6.37 12.86
CA ALA A 201 -4.86 -5.63 14.09
C ALA A 201 -3.82 -6.03 15.15
N PRO A 202 -3.42 -5.09 16.03
CA PRO A 202 -2.63 -5.44 17.20
C PRO A 202 -3.45 -6.32 18.15
N LEU A 203 -2.75 -7.22 18.84
CA LEU A 203 -3.33 -8.05 19.88
C LEU A 203 -2.50 -8.01 21.17
N GLU A 204 -3.15 -8.35 22.27
CA GLU A 204 -2.55 -8.60 23.58
C GLU A 204 -3.15 -9.87 24.20
N VAL A 205 -2.31 -10.65 24.88
CA VAL A 205 -2.75 -11.86 25.59
C VAL A 205 -3.32 -11.47 26.95
N ILE A 206 -4.59 -11.77 27.17
CA ILE A 206 -5.30 -11.48 28.41
C ILE A 206 -5.66 -12.78 29.13
N PRO A 207 -5.82 -12.77 30.46
CA PRO A 207 -6.29 -13.94 31.18
C PRO A 207 -7.77 -14.19 30.90
N ARG A 208 -8.14 -15.47 30.82
CA ARG A 208 -9.54 -15.89 30.74
C ARG A 208 -10.12 -15.97 32.15
N ASP A 209 -11.25 -15.30 32.36
CA ASP A 209 -12.00 -15.29 33.62
C ASP A 209 -11.13 -14.98 34.87
N PRO A 210 -10.40 -13.84 34.90
CA PRO A 210 -9.55 -13.49 36.03
C PRO A 210 -10.37 -13.20 37.30
N MET A 211 -9.82 -13.55 38.46
CA MET A 211 -10.39 -13.23 39.76
C MET A 211 -10.08 -11.77 40.08
N VAL A 212 -11.13 -10.95 40.16
CA VAL A 212 -10.99 -9.51 40.43
C VAL A 212 -10.83 -9.28 41.92
N ILE A 213 -9.71 -8.68 42.33
CA ILE A 213 -9.43 -8.33 43.71
C ILE A 213 -9.77 -6.86 43.90
N ALA A 214 -10.91 -6.62 44.56
CA ALA A 214 -11.43 -5.29 44.84
C ALA A 214 -11.40 -4.97 46.33
N ALA A 215 -11.43 -3.70 46.68
CA ALA A 215 -11.48 -3.27 48.07
C ALA A 215 -12.81 -3.71 48.73
N PRO A 216 -12.77 -4.45 49.86
CA PRO A 216 -13.96 -4.94 50.54
C PRO A 216 -14.63 -3.90 51.43
N ILE A 217 -13.89 -2.86 51.82
CA ILE A 217 -14.30 -1.72 52.65
C ILE A 217 -13.65 -0.43 52.11
N ASP A 218 -14.23 0.72 52.42
CA ASP A 218 -13.58 2.01 52.19
C ASP A 218 -12.36 2.14 53.11
N GLY A 219 -11.26 2.67 52.58
CA GLY A 219 -10.04 2.84 53.37
C GLY A 219 -8.88 3.39 52.54
N VAL A 220 -7.69 3.36 53.12
CA VAL A 220 -6.45 3.74 52.44
C VAL A 220 -5.56 2.52 52.34
N VAL A 221 -5.00 2.25 51.15
CA VAL A 221 -4.06 1.14 50.97
C VAL A 221 -2.76 1.48 51.72
N ARG A 222 -2.40 0.64 52.69
CA ARG A 222 -1.13 0.75 53.42
C ARG A 222 0.02 0.27 52.55
N GLU A 223 -0.14 -0.90 51.94
CA GLU A 223 0.81 -1.48 50.97
C GLU A 223 0.17 -2.63 50.20
N VAL A 224 0.74 -2.90 49.02
CA VAL A 224 0.49 -4.12 48.25
C VAL A 224 1.69 -5.02 48.45
N VAL A 225 1.47 -6.22 48.98
CA VAL A 225 2.53 -7.15 49.41
C VAL A 225 3.12 -7.92 48.23
N VAL A 226 2.31 -8.11 47.19
CA VAL A 226 2.65 -8.88 46.00
C VAL A 226 3.20 -8.02 44.86
N ASN A 227 4.10 -8.60 44.08
CA ASN A 227 4.64 -7.98 42.88
C ASN A 227 3.87 -8.41 41.63
N PRO A 228 3.97 -7.69 40.50
CA PRO A 228 3.39 -8.11 39.23
C PRO A 228 3.98 -9.44 38.75
N SER A 229 3.14 -10.28 38.14
CA SER A 229 3.50 -11.63 37.64
C SER A 229 4.01 -12.59 38.73
N GLN A 230 3.72 -12.31 40.01
CA GLN A 230 4.07 -13.19 41.12
C GLN A 230 3.03 -14.31 41.25
N PRO A 231 3.43 -15.58 41.36
CA PRO A 231 2.52 -16.66 41.71
C PRO A 231 2.03 -16.51 43.16
N VAL A 232 0.73 -16.70 43.36
CA VAL A 232 0.05 -16.66 44.66
C VAL A 232 -0.84 -17.88 44.81
N GLY A 233 -0.93 -18.39 46.03
CA GLY A 233 -1.84 -19.45 46.42
C GLY A 233 -3.08 -18.91 47.12
N SER A 234 -4.13 -19.74 47.20
CA SER A 234 -5.33 -19.43 47.97
C SER A 234 -4.98 -19.10 49.44
N GLY A 235 -5.46 -17.95 49.92
CA GLY A 235 -5.21 -17.46 51.28
C GLY A 235 -3.97 -16.59 51.43
N ASP A 236 -3.16 -16.41 50.39
CA ASP A 236 -2.01 -15.51 50.44
C ASP A 236 -2.45 -14.05 50.61
N VAL A 237 -1.69 -13.28 51.39
CA VAL A 237 -1.94 -11.87 51.59
C VAL A 237 -1.56 -11.08 50.34
N LEU A 238 -2.52 -10.33 49.80
CA LEU A 238 -2.33 -9.52 48.59
C LEU A 238 -2.12 -8.04 48.94
N VAL A 239 -3.00 -7.49 49.78
CA VAL A 239 -3.05 -6.05 50.08
C VAL A 239 -3.38 -5.84 51.55
N HIS A 240 -2.70 -4.88 52.17
CA HIS A 240 -3.07 -4.34 53.47
C HIS A 240 -3.67 -2.95 53.31
N LEU A 241 -4.85 -2.76 53.89
CA LEU A 241 -5.44 -1.45 54.14
C LEU A 241 -4.91 -0.91 55.48
N GLN A 242 -5.02 0.39 55.68
CA GLN A 242 -4.78 0.99 57.00
C GLN A 242 -5.80 0.44 58.00
N ASP A 243 -5.28 -0.14 59.06
CA ASP A 243 -6.02 -0.90 60.07
C ASP A 243 -6.10 -0.19 61.43
N ALA A 244 -5.32 0.87 61.65
CA ALA A 244 -5.23 1.53 62.95
C ALA A 244 -6.57 2.00 63.53
N GLU A 245 -7.43 2.60 62.70
CA GLU A 245 -8.77 3.05 63.12
C GLU A 245 -9.69 1.84 63.37
N LEU A 246 -9.68 0.84 62.48
CA LEU A 246 -10.48 -0.37 62.61
C LEU A 246 -10.09 -1.20 63.84
N ALA A 247 -8.79 -1.27 64.15
CA ALA A 247 -8.27 -1.95 65.32
C ALA A 247 -8.70 -1.23 66.60
N SER A 248 -8.62 0.11 66.62
CA SER A 248 -9.10 0.92 67.73
C SER A 248 -10.61 0.76 67.95
N GLU A 249 -11.41 0.77 66.88
CA GLU A 249 -12.86 0.51 66.94
C GLU A 249 -13.17 -0.87 67.54
N PHE A 250 -12.45 -1.90 67.10
CA PHE A 250 -12.61 -3.26 67.61
C PHE A 250 -12.24 -3.37 69.09
N GLU A 251 -11.11 -2.78 69.51
CA GLU A 251 -10.70 -2.75 70.91
C GLU A 251 -11.74 -2.06 71.81
N VAL A 252 -12.25 -0.89 71.39
CA VAL A 252 -13.29 -0.17 72.14
C VAL A 252 -14.57 -1.00 72.25
N ALA A 253 -15.03 -1.62 71.17
CA ALA A 253 -16.22 -2.47 71.19
C ALA A 253 -16.03 -3.72 72.07
N GLN A 254 -14.84 -4.33 72.04
CA GLN A 254 -14.49 -5.47 72.87
C GLN A 254 -14.48 -5.11 74.36
N GLN A 255 -13.92 -3.95 74.74
CA GLN A 255 -13.96 -3.47 76.13
C GLN A 255 -15.39 -3.17 76.58
N ALA A 256 -16.23 -2.58 75.72
CA ALA A 256 -17.64 -2.33 76.04
C ALA A 256 -18.43 -3.62 76.27
N LEU A 257 -18.12 -4.69 75.52
CA LEU A 257 -18.68 -6.03 75.76
C LEU A 257 -18.23 -6.59 77.12
N LEU A 258 -16.94 -6.51 77.45
CA LEU A 258 -16.41 -7.00 78.74
C LEU A 258 -17.08 -6.29 79.93
N VAL A 259 -17.30 -4.98 79.83
CA VAL A 259 -18.03 -4.22 80.86
C VAL A 259 -19.47 -4.71 81.00
N ALA A 260 -20.19 -4.87 79.89
CA ALA A 260 -21.58 -5.35 79.92
C ALA A 260 -21.69 -6.79 80.49
N GLU A 261 -20.75 -7.67 80.17
CA GLU A 261 -20.70 -9.04 80.69
C GLU A 261 -20.39 -9.07 82.19
N ALA A 262 -19.50 -8.19 82.66
CA ALA A 262 -19.21 -8.02 84.08
C ALA A 262 -20.44 -7.50 84.85
N GLU A 263 -21.13 -6.48 84.34
CA GLU A 263 -22.37 -5.96 84.93
C GLU A 263 -23.44 -7.05 85.05
N LEU A 264 -23.68 -7.82 83.98
CA LEU A 264 -24.62 -8.94 83.98
C LEU A 264 -24.24 -10.00 85.02
N LYS A 265 -22.94 -10.32 85.13
CA LYS A 265 -22.43 -11.30 86.10
C LYS A 265 -22.67 -10.84 87.55
N THR A 266 -22.39 -9.57 87.86
CA THR A 266 -22.61 -9.00 89.20
C THR A 266 -24.09 -9.02 89.59
N ILE A 267 -25.00 -8.69 88.67
CA ILE A 267 -26.44 -8.71 88.93
C ILE A 267 -26.98 -10.15 89.05
N ARG A 268 -26.54 -11.07 88.18
CA ARG A 268 -26.91 -12.49 88.29
C ARG A 268 -26.46 -13.11 89.62
N GLN A 269 -25.31 -12.69 90.15
CA GLN A 269 -24.81 -13.17 91.44
C GLN A 269 -25.52 -12.56 92.66
N SER A 270 -26.06 -11.35 92.54
CA SER A 270 -26.76 -10.67 93.64
C SER A 270 -28.30 -10.86 93.63
N GLY A 271 -28.88 -11.33 92.52
CA GLY A 271 -30.32 -11.27 92.25
C GLY A 271 -31.18 -12.53 92.51
N PHE A 272 -30.74 -13.51 93.28
CA PHE A 272 -31.42 -14.82 93.37
C PHE A 272 -32.81 -14.84 94.05
N SER A 273 -33.30 -13.71 94.61
CA SER A 273 -34.47 -13.71 95.52
C SER A 273 -35.59 -12.72 95.19
N ASP A 274 -35.46 -11.83 94.18
CA ASP A 274 -36.42 -10.76 93.90
C ASP A 274 -36.92 -10.77 92.43
N PRO A 275 -38.23 -10.91 92.17
CA PRO A 275 -38.82 -10.85 90.82
C PRO A 275 -38.49 -9.58 90.03
N ARG A 276 -38.19 -8.44 90.68
CA ARG A 276 -37.75 -7.21 89.99
C ARG A 276 -36.35 -7.32 89.39
N GLN A 277 -35.50 -8.19 89.94
CA GLN A 277 -34.16 -8.47 89.42
C GLN A 277 -34.23 -9.23 88.09
N ASN A 278 -35.25 -10.07 87.87
CA ASN A 278 -35.41 -10.84 86.62
C ASN A 278 -35.60 -9.95 85.39
N ALA A 279 -36.38 -8.87 85.49
CA ALA A 279 -36.55 -7.92 84.39
C ALA A 279 -35.22 -7.18 84.07
N ARG A 280 -34.44 -6.87 85.11
CA ARG A 280 -33.12 -6.22 84.96
C ARG A 280 -32.07 -7.16 84.36
N ILE A 281 -32.11 -8.45 84.71
CA ILE A 281 -31.27 -9.48 84.07
C ILE A 281 -31.59 -9.56 82.58
N ALA A 282 -32.86 -9.62 82.20
CA ALA A 282 -33.27 -9.66 80.79
C ALA A 282 -32.81 -8.41 80.00
N GLU A 283 -32.88 -7.22 80.61
CA GLU A 283 -32.34 -5.98 80.01
C GLU A 283 -30.82 -6.07 79.79
N LEU A 284 -30.07 -6.53 80.80
CA LEU A 284 -28.62 -6.66 80.72
C LEU A 284 -28.18 -7.76 79.74
N GLU A 285 -28.93 -8.85 79.63
CA GLU A 285 -28.72 -9.88 78.61
C GLU A 285 -28.89 -9.31 77.20
N ALA A 286 -29.95 -8.52 76.97
CA ALA A 286 -30.15 -7.83 75.70
C ALA A 286 -28.99 -6.85 75.40
N ARG A 287 -28.50 -6.13 76.43
CA ARG A 287 -27.34 -5.24 76.30
C ARG A 287 -26.06 -5.99 75.95
N VAL A 288 -25.77 -7.12 76.61
CA VAL A 288 -24.62 -7.98 76.27
C VAL A 288 -24.72 -8.46 74.84
N ASN A 289 -25.90 -8.91 74.40
CA ASN A 289 -26.11 -9.36 73.02
C ASN A 289 -25.87 -8.23 72.01
N LEU A 290 -26.32 -7.00 72.30
CA LEU A 290 -26.03 -5.82 71.47
C LEU A 290 -24.53 -5.55 71.39
N ARG A 291 -23.83 -5.46 72.54
CA ARG A 291 -22.38 -5.22 72.57
C ARG A 291 -21.59 -6.31 71.88
N ARG A 292 -22.04 -7.56 71.97
CA ARG A 292 -21.43 -8.69 71.28
C ARG A 292 -21.59 -8.56 69.76
N ALA A 293 -22.76 -8.13 69.30
CA ALA A 293 -22.98 -7.85 67.89
C ALA A 293 -22.10 -6.69 67.39
N GLU A 294 -21.95 -5.61 68.18
CA GLU A 294 -21.05 -4.48 67.87
C GLU A 294 -19.58 -4.95 67.77
N ALA A 295 -19.09 -5.73 68.74
CA ALA A 295 -17.73 -6.25 68.73
C ALA A 295 -17.47 -7.21 67.55
N ASN A 296 -18.42 -8.10 67.25
CA ASN A 296 -18.32 -8.99 66.09
C ASN A 296 -18.34 -8.22 64.76
N TYR A 297 -19.13 -7.15 64.67
CA TYR A 297 -19.15 -6.28 63.49
C TYR A 297 -17.82 -5.55 63.31
N ALA A 298 -17.26 -4.98 64.38
CA ALA A 298 -15.95 -4.33 64.34
C ALA A 298 -14.82 -5.33 63.97
N ALA A 299 -14.86 -6.55 64.53
CA ALA A 299 -13.94 -7.62 64.17
C ALA A 299 -14.02 -7.98 62.67
N ALA A 300 -15.23 -8.13 62.13
CA ALA A 300 -15.44 -8.44 60.73
C ALA A 300 -15.03 -7.29 59.79
N ARG A 301 -15.07 -6.03 60.25
CA ARG A 301 -14.51 -4.90 59.51
C ARG A 301 -12.97 -4.90 59.53
N LEU A 302 -12.37 -5.18 60.68
CA LEU A 302 -10.91 -5.28 60.82
C LEU A 302 -10.33 -6.41 59.97
N ASP A 303 -10.99 -7.58 59.93
CA ASP A 303 -10.58 -8.72 59.10
C ASP A 303 -10.52 -8.34 57.60
N LYS A 304 -11.46 -7.52 57.14
CA LYS A 304 -11.49 -6.97 55.77
C LYS A 304 -10.37 -5.97 55.46
N ALA A 305 -9.60 -5.53 56.45
CA ALA A 305 -8.42 -4.69 56.21
C ALA A 305 -7.28 -5.47 55.51
N THR A 306 -7.27 -6.81 55.62
CA THR A 306 -6.32 -7.67 54.92
C THR A 306 -7.03 -8.39 53.79
N ILE A 307 -6.60 -8.14 52.55
CA ILE A 307 -7.19 -8.74 51.37
C ILE A 307 -6.38 -9.98 50.99
N LEU A 308 -7.03 -11.13 50.99
CA LEU A 308 -6.43 -12.42 50.68
C LEU A 308 -6.74 -12.87 49.26
N ALA A 309 -5.89 -13.74 48.72
CA ALA A 309 -6.10 -14.39 47.44
C ALA A 309 -7.24 -15.41 47.53
N PRO A 310 -8.28 -15.30 46.68
CA PRO A 310 -9.42 -16.22 46.68
C PRO A 310 -9.11 -17.58 46.04
N GLY A 311 -7.97 -17.71 45.34
CA GLY A 311 -7.55 -18.92 44.64
C GLY A 311 -6.13 -18.79 44.11
N ASP A 312 -5.62 -19.90 43.57
CA ASP A 312 -4.27 -19.97 43.02
C ASP A 312 -4.18 -19.25 41.67
N GLY A 313 -3.06 -18.57 41.40
CA GLY A 313 -2.83 -17.92 40.12
C GLY A 313 -1.59 -17.02 40.11
N VAL A 314 -1.53 -16.12 39.15
CA VAL A 314 -0.52 -15.05 39.05
C VAL A 314 -1.17 -13.69 39.15
N THR A 315 -0.49 -12.76 39.80
CA THR A 315 -0.95 -11.38 39.98
C THR A 315 -0.77 -10.58 38.68
N VAL A 316 -1.82 -9.88 38.25
CA VAL A 316 -1.81 -8.99 37.09
C VAL A 316 -2.19 -7.58 37.56
N MET A 317 -1.19 -6.70 37.63
CA MET A 317 -1.32 -5.30 38.00
C MET A 317 -0.17 -4.46 37.43
N GLY A 318 -0.32 -3.14 37.48
CA GLY A 318 0.75 -2.18 37.20
C GLY A 318 1.75 -2.09 38.37
N ASP A 319 2.30 -0.89 38.62
CA ASP A 319 3.26 -0.69 39.70
C ASP A 319 2.58 -0.76 41.09
N PRO A 320 2.99 -1.68 41.99
CA PRO A 320 2.48 -1.72 43.36
C PRO A 320 2.72 -0.43 44.16
N ALA A 321 3.76 0.35 43.82
CA ALA A 321 4.10 1.57 44.54
C ALA A 321 3.03 2.67 44.36
N GLU A 322 2.32 2.70 43.24
CA GLU A 322 1.24 3.67 42.96
C GLU A 322 0.03 3.51 43.89
N TRP A 323 -0.11 2.34 44.51
CA TRP A 323 -1.21 2.05 45.43
C TRP A 323 -0.91 2.48 46.86
N LYS A 324 0.36 2.61 47.25
CA LYS A 324 0.74 2.95 48.62
C LYS A 324 0.21 4.34 49.02
N GLY A 325 -0.65 4.39 50.03
CA GLY A 325 -1.28 5.62 50.51
C GLY A 325 -2.47 6.08 49.70
N ARG A 326 -2.91 5.33 48.68
CA ARG A 326 -4.06 5.68 47.85
C ARG A 326 -5.38 5.34 48.56
N PRO A 327 -6.36 6.27 48.63
CA PRO A 327 -7.69 5.96 49.12
C PRO A 327 -8.44 5.07 48.11
N VAL A 328 -9.19 4.10 48.61
CA VAL A 328 -9.99 3.15 47.82
C VAL A 328 -11.42 3.07 48.35
N ARG A 329 -12.36 2.79 47.45
CA ARG A 329 -13.77 2.58 47.78
C ARG A 329 -14.18 1.13 47.63
N VAL A 330 -15.25 0.72 48.33
CA VAL A 330 -15.85 -0.61 48.15
C VAL A 330 -16.09 -0.91 46.67
N GLY A 331 -15.54 -2.02 46.19
CA GLY A 331 -15.65 -2.45 44.79
C GLY A 331 -14.64 -1.84 43.83
N GLU A 332 -13.77 -0.93 44.28
CA GLU A 332 -12.65 -0.44 43.47
C GLU A 332 -11.64 -1.57 43.23
N ARG A 333 -11.37 -1.85 41.96
CA ARG A 333 -10.44 -2.91 41.54
C ARG A 333 -9.00 -2.49 41.83
N ILE A 334 -8.30 -3.28 42.64
CA ILE A 334 -6.90 -3.06 43.00
C ILE A 334 -6.00 -3.87 42.06
N LEU A 335 -6.20 -5.20 42.00
CA LEU A 335 -5.42 -6.10 41.16
C LEU A 335 -6.26 -7.27 40.64
N LEU A 336 -5.69 -8.08 39.76
CA LEU A 336 -6.29 -9.31 39.25
C LEU A 336 -5.42 -10.50 39.63
N VAL A 337 -6.05 -11.65 39.91
CA VAL A 337 -5.37 -12.94 40.02
C VAL A 337 -5.86 -13.82 38.88
N ALA A 338 -4.94 -14.37 38.09
CA ALA A 338 -5.24 -15.08 36.86
C ALA A 338 -4.57 -16.45 36.77
N ASP A 339 -5.23 -17.40 36.12
CA ASP A 339 -4.67 -18.71 35.78
C ASP A 339 -3.83 -18.61 34.50
N THR A 340 -2.55 -19.00 34.56
CA THR A 340 -1.63 -18.95 33.41
C THR A 340 -1.96 -19.97 32.32
N GLN A 341 -2.75 -21.00 32.64
CA GLN A 341 -3.18 -22.00 31.67
C GLN A 341 -4.41 -21.56 30.87
N LYS A 342 -5.12 -20.54 31.33
CA LYS A 342 -6.37 -20.06 30.70
C LYS A 342 -6.17 -18.64 30.19
N VAL A 343 -5.89 -18.53 28.90
CA VAL A 343 -5.64 -17.25 28.23
C VAL A 343 -6.56 -17.05 27.03
N GLU A 344 -6.86 -15.79 26.77
CA GLU A 344 -7.60 -15.31 25.61
C GLU A 344 -6.78 -14.20 24.92
N LEU A 345 -7.18 -13.86 23.70
CA LEU A 345 -6.55 -12.80 22.93
C LEU A 345 -7.49 -11.62 22.84
N GLU A 346 -7.04 -10.48 23.34
CA GLU A 346 -7.67 -9.20 23.12
C GLU A 346 -7.12 -8.59 21.84
N VAL A 347 -8.00 -8.30 20.89
CA VAL A 347 -7.64 -7.73 19.59
C VAL A 347 -8.31 -6.37 19.46
N MET A 348 -7.52 -5.35 19.16
CA MET A 348 -8.01 -3.98 19.01
C MET A 348 -8.12 -3.66 17.51
N LEU A 349 -9.29 -3.88 16.92
CA LEU A 349 -9.51 -3.71 15.47
C LEU A 349 -9.89 -2.25 15.15
N PRO A 350 -9.07 -1.46 14.43
CA PRO A 350 -9.39 -0.08 14.10
C PRO A 350 -10.70 0.02 13.29
N VAL A 351 -11.54 1.01 13.61
CA VAL A 351 -12.85 1.20 12.92
C VAL A 351 -12.69 1.35 11.41
N LYS A 352 -11.60 2.00 10.95
CA LYS A 352 -11.29 2.20 9.53
C LYS A 352 -11.02 0.89 8.77
N ASP A 353 -10.56 -0.12 9.49
CA ASP A 353 -10.26 -1.45 8.97
C ASP A 353 -11.28 -2.50 9.44
N SER A 354 -12.41 -2.04 9.98
CA SER A 354 -13.54 -2.91 10.32
C SER A 354 -14.07 -3.61 9.06
N VAL A 355 -14.26 -4.91 9.19
CA VAL A 355 -14.84 -5.77 8.18
C VAL A 355 -16.06 -6.42 8.81
N ALA A 356 -17.08 -6.78 8.02
CA ALA A 356 -18.16 -7.62 8.51
C ALA A 356 -17.56 -8.95 9.02
N LEU A 357 -17.44 -9.07 10.34
CA LEU A 357 -16.91 -10.27 10.99
C LEU A 357 -18.03 -11.28 11.13
N ARG A 358 -17.75 -12.52 10.74
CA ARG A 358 -18.62 -13.65 11.05
C ARG A 358 -18.40 -14.08 12.49
N GLU A 359 -19.44 -14.60 13.11
CA GLU A 359 -19.29 -15.36 14.35
C GLU A 359 -18.29 -16.50 14.11
N ARG A 360 -17.33 -16.66 15.03
CA ARG A 360 -16.23 -17.64 14.92
C ARG A 360 -15.39 -17.46 13.64
N ALA A 361 -15.06 -16.22 13.30
CA ALA A 361 -14.07 -15.93 12.26
C ALA A 361 -12.71 -16.55 12.60
N GLU A 362 -12.09 -17.20 11.62
CA GLU A 362 -10.72 -17.72 11.70
C GLU A 362 -9.74 -16.55 11.79
N MET A 363 -8.74 -16.68 12.66
CA MET A 363 -7.68 -15.72 12.86
C MET A 363 -6.32 -16.40 12.85
N LYS A 364 -5.33 -15.74 12.25
CA LYS A 364 -3.92 -16.14 12.37
C LYS A 364 -3.15 -15.14 13.20
N VAL A 365 -2.56 -15.62 14.27
CA VAL A 365 -1.86 -14.84 15.28
C VAL A 365 -0.37 -15.00 15.09
N PHE A 366 0.34 -13.88 15.13
CA PHE A 366 1.80 -13.80 15.07
C PHE A 366 2.26 -13.05 16.32
N PHE A 367 2.94 -13.73 17.23
CA PHE A 367 3.46 -13.13 18.45
C PHE A 367 4.80 -12.43 18.19
N ASP A 368 5.08 -11.34 18.91
CA ASP A 368 6.31 -10.56 18.71
C ASP A 368 7.58 -11.35 19.04
N ASN A 369 7.47 -12.34 19.94
CA ASN A 369 8.57 -13.24 20.30
C ASN A 369 8.84 -14.36 19.27
N ASN A 370 7.91 -14.62 18.36
CA ASN A 370 8.02 -15.64 17.33
C ASN A 370 7.29 -15.20 16.04
N PRO A 371 7.84 -14.22 15.30
CA PRO A 371 7.18 -13.66 14.12
C PRO A 371 7.03 -14.65 12.95
N LEU A 372 7.82 -15.74 12.95
CA LEU A 372 7.76 -16.78 11.91
C LEU A 372 6.71 -17.86 12.23
N GLY A 373 6.36 -18.04 13.50
CA GLY A 373 5.35 -18.99 13.95
C GLY A 373 3.96 -18.36 13.96
N SER A 374 3.05 -18.87 13.13
CA SER A 374 1.63 -18.50 13.21
C SER A 374 0.86 -19.49 14.07
N ARG A 375 -0.03 -19.00 14.92
CA ARG A 375 -1.03 -19.82 15.64
C ARG A 375 -2.43 -19.52 15.16
N THR A 376 -3.29 -20.53 15.20
CA THR A 376 -4.69 -20.41 14.83
C THR A 376 -5.52 -19.97 16.04
N ALA A 377 -6.42 -19.02 15.83
CA ALA A 377 -7.36 -18.56 16.84
C ALA A 377 -8.74 -18.32 16.24
N TRP A 378 -9.76 -18.28 17.08
CA TRP A 378 -11.16 -18.11 16.66
C TRP A 378 -11.81 -16.96 17.42
N LEU A 379 -12.56 -16.13 16.69
CA LEU A 379 -13.35 -15.06 17.31
C LEU A 379 -14.41 -15.64 18.25
N LYS A 380 -14.37 -15.24 19.53
CA LYS A 380 -15.38 -15.62 20.52
C LYS A 380 -16.50 -14.58 20.55
N HIS A 381 -16.15 -13.32 20.76
CA HIS A 381 -17.10 -12.20 20.70
C HIS A 381 -16.38 -10.88 20.40
N GLY A 382 -17.15 -9.86 19.99
CA GLY A 382 -16.65 -8.50 19.79
C GLY A 382 -17.57 -7.48 20.45
N ALA A 383 -16.99 -6.43 21.03
CA ALA A 383 -17.75 -5.29 21.55
C ALA A 383 -18.40 -4.52 20.39
N TYR A 384 -19.66 -4.14 20.56
CA TYR A 384 -20.41 -3.35 19.57
C TYR A 384 -20.01 -1.88 19.56
N GLU A 385 -19.46 -1.38 20.66
CA GLU A 385 -19.04 0.01 20.82
C GLU A 385 -17.52 0.13 20.65
N PRO A 386 -17.04 1.04 19.79
CA PRO A 386 -15.61 1.27 19.65
C PRO A 386 -15.08 2.09 20.83
N GLN A 387 -13.90 1.71 21.33
CA GLN A 387 -13.21 2.42 22.40
C GLN A 387 -11.95 3.13 21.89
N LYS A 388 -11.53 4.17 22.60
CA LYS A 388 -10.29 4.90 22.29
C LYS A 388 -9.10 4.06 22.77
N THR A 389 -8.24 3.65 21.84
CA THR A 389 -6.97 2.97 22.13
C THR A 389 -5.95 3.96 22.70
N ILE A 390 -4.87 3.45 23.29
CA ILE A 390 -3.70 4.23 23.74
C ILE A 390 -3.17 5.14 22.60
N ASP A 391 -3.19 4.65 21.36
CA ASP A 391 -2.77 5.41 20.16
C ASP A 391 -3.80 6.46 19.69
N GLU A 392 -4.76 6.83 20.54
CA GLU A 392 -5.85 7.75 20.26
C GLU A 392 -6.76 7.43 19.07
N THR A 393 -6.70 6.18 18.59
CA THR A 393 -7.56 5.69 17.50
C THR A 393 -8.77 4.95 18.05
N MET A 394 -9.91 5.08 17.35
CA MET A 394 -11.11 4.31 17.67
C MET A 394 -10.96 2.87 17.16
N ALA A 395 -11.12 1.89 18.04
CA ALA A 395 -11.03 0.48 17.70
C ALA A 395 -12.11 -0.35 18.43
N TYR A 396 -12.59 -1.39 17.77
CA TYR A 396 -13.45 -2.40 18.37
C TYR A 396 -12.60 -3.39 19.16
N ARG A 397 -13.01 -3.65 20.41
CA ARG A 397 -12.43 -4.69 21.24
C ARG A 397 -12.99 -6.04 20.84
N LEU A 398 -12.16 -6.94 20.35
CA LEU A 398 -12.53 -8.30 20.01
C LEU A 398 -11.81 -9.26 20.95
N VAL A 399 -12.49 -10.33 21.35
CA VAL A 399 -11.92 -11.39 22.17
C VAL A 399 -11.91 -12.69 21.36
N ALA A 400 -10.74 -13.31 21.28
CA ALA A 400 -10.52 -14.54 20.55
C ALA A 400 -9.90 -15.62 21.45
N GLU A 401 -10.18 -16.88 21.13
CA GLU A 401 -9.66 -18.05 21.83
C GLU A 401 -8.63 -18.74 20.93
N LEU A 402 -7.48 -19.14 21.49
CA LEU A 402 -6.47 -19.90 20.75
C LEU A 402 -6.92 -21.34 20.54
N GLU A 403 -6.52 -21.93 19.42
CA GLU A 403 -6.68 -23.37 19.20
C GLU A 403 -5.88 -24.15 20.27
N PRO A 404 -6.52 -25.07 21.01
CA PRO A 404 -5.85 -25.91 21.99
C PRO A 404 -4.81 -26.83 21.32
N GLY A 405 -3.65 -27.02 21.97
CA GLY A 405 -2.64 -28.00 21.54
C GLY A 405 -1.59 -27.50 20.55
N GLU A 406 -1.70 -26.27 20.03
CA GLU A 406 -0.65 -25.63 19.22
C GLU A 406 0.47 -25.03 20.10
N GLY A 407 1.24 -25.86 20.82
CA GLY A 407 2.42 -25.44 21.60
C GLY A 407 2.12 -24.88 22.99
N GLU A 408 3.13 -24.29 23.64
CA GLU A 408 2.99 -23.68 24.97
C GLU A 408 2.05 -22.47 24.96
N ASN A 409 1.34 -22.25 26.07
CA ASN A 409 0.49 -21.09 26.20
C ASN A 409 1.32 -19.80 26.27
N PRO A 410 0.92 -18.74 25.53
CA PRO A 410 1.62 -17.48 25.59
C PRO A 410 1.45 -16.84 26.98
N ARG A 411 2.45 -16.07 27.41
CA ARG A 411 2.41 -15.36 28.69
C ARG A 411 1.38 -14.22 28.62
N ILE A 412 0.67 -13.99 29.72
CA ILE A 412 -0.23 -12.84 29.87
C ILE A 412 0.55 -11.54 29.66
N GLY A 413 -0.05 -10.58 28.95
CA GLY A 413 0.57 -9.30 28.58
C GLY A 413 1.47 -9.37 27.33
N MET A 414 1.67 -10.55 26.74
CA MET A 414 2.40 -10.68 25.48
C MET A 414 1.62 -10.00 24.34
N ARG A 415 2.34 -9.34 23.44
CA ARG A 415 1.77 -8.64 22.28
C ARG A 415 2.09 -9.34 20.96
N GLY A 416 1.33 -8.98 19.96
CA GLY A 416 1.50 -9.50 18.61
C GLY A 416 0.61 -8.80 17.60
N THR A 417 0.59 -9.36 16.40
CA THR A 417 -0.32 -8.95 15.33
C THR A 417 -1.21 -10.12 14.95
N VAL A 418 -2.50 -9.86 14.78
CA VAL A 418 -3.45 -10.85 14.27
C VAL A 418 -3.90 -10.48 12.86
N ARG A 419 -4.01 -11.50 12.01
CA ARG A 419 -4.70 -11.44 10.73
C ARG A 419 -6.07 -12.06 10.88
N ILE A 420 -7.09 -11.23 10.80
CA ILE A 420 -8.50 -11.64 10.93
C ILE A 420 -9.04 -11.88 9.51
N TYR A 421 -9.64 -13.04 9.27
CA TYR A 421 -10.30 -13.35 8.00
C TYR A 421 -11.80 -13.03 8.07
N GLY A 422 -12.25 -12.15 7.19
CA GLY A 422 -13.65 -11.81 7.00
C GLY A 422 -14.29 -12.58 5.84
N GLU A 423 -15.38 -12.02 5.31
CA GLU A 423 -16.10 -12.63 4.19
C GLU A 423 -15.31 -12.65 2.88
N LYS A 424 -15.73 -13.52 1.95
CA LYS A 424 -15.20 -13.53 0.59
C LYS A 424 -15.79 -12.35 -0.18
N VAL A 425 -14.93 -11.50 -0.71
CA VAL A 425 -15.28 -10.34 -1.54
C VAL A 425 -14.63 -10.47 -2.92
N THR A 426 -15.09 -9.70 -3.90
CA THR A 426 -14.41 -9.67 -5.21
C THR A 426 -13.04 -9.01 -5.08
N LEU A 427 -12.07 -9.42 -5.91
CA LEU A 427 -10.75 -8.80 -5.97
C LEU A 427 -10.84 -7.29 -6.25
N PHE A 428 -11.79 -6.89 -7.10
CA PHE A 428 -12.09 -5.48 -7.35
C PHE A 428 -12.39 -4.72 -6.04
N TYR A 429 -13.34 -5.22 -5.24
CA TYR A 429 -13.66 -4.58 -3.96
C TYR A 429 -12.47 -4.59 -3.00
N TYR A 430 -11.74 -5.71 -2.91
CA TYR A 430 -10.54 -5.82 -2.06
C TYR A 430 -9.51 -4.71 -2.37
N LEU A 431 -9.24 -4.45 -3.66
CA LEU A 431 -8.23 -3.49 -4.12
C LEU A 431 -8.73 -2.03 -4.05
N PHE A 432 -10.00 -1.80 -4.42
CA PHE A 432 -10.56 -0.46 -4.55
C PHE A 432 -11.37 0.02 -3.33
N ARG A 433 -11.53 -0.78 -2.26
CA ARG A 433 -12.33 -0.36 -1.08
C ARG A 433 -11.88 0.98 -0.50
N ARG A 434 -10.58 1.18 -0.30
CA ARG A 434 -10.02 2.40 0.31
C ARG A 434 -10.21 3.62 -0.59
N PRO A 435 -9.81 3.57 -1.88
CA PRO A 435 -10.12 4.64 -2.84
C PRO A 435 -11.61 4.97 -2.92
N ILE A 436 -12.49 3.96 -2.97
CA ILE A 436 -13.95 4.16 -3.01
C ILE A 436 -14.41 4.88 -1.75
N THR A 437 -13.98 4.45 -0.56
CA THR A 437 -14.35 5.12 0.70
C THR A 437 -13.86 6.56 0.77
N SER A 438 -12.63 6.84 0.33
CA SER A 438 -12.08 8.21 0.32
C SER A 438 -12.79 9.09 -0.70
N PHE A 439 -13.08 8.57 -1.89
CA PHE A 439 -13.83 9.27 -2.93
C PHE A 439 -15.26 9.57 -2.47
N ARG A 440 -15.90 8.62 -1.78
CA ARG A 440 -17.21 8.78 -1.15
C ARG A 440 -17.20 9.88 -0.10
N GLN A 441 -16.23 9.86 0.82
CA GLN A 441 -16.06 10.90 1.84
C GLN A 441 -15.82 12.28 1.23
N TRP A 442 -15.07 12.35 0.12
CA TRP A 442 -14.80 13.60 -0.59
C TRP A 442 -16.04 14.16 -1.31
N LEU A 443 -16.86 13.29 -1.91
CA LEU A 443 -18.12 13.68 -2.57
C LEU A 443 -19.27 13.97 -1.60
N GLY A 444 -19.13 13.62 -0.32
CA GLY A 444 -20.10 13.95 0.71
C GLY A 444 -21.42 13.17 0.63
N TRP A 445 -21.44 12.00 -0.03
CA TRP A 445 -22.62 11.13 -0.15
C TRP A 445 -22.40 9.76 0.48
#